data_AF-A0A1H1U707-F1
#
_entry.id   AF-A0A1H1U707-F1
#
_cell.length_a   1.000
_cell.length_b   1.000
_cell.length_c   1.000
_cell.angle_alpha   90.00
_cell.angle_beta   90.00
_cell.angle_gamma   90.00
#
_symmetry.space_group_name_H-M   'P 1'
#
loop_
_entity.id
_entity.type
_entity.pdbx_description
1 polymer ?
#
loop_
_entity_poly.entity_id
_entity_poly.type
_entity_poly.pdbx_seq_one_letter_code
_entity_poly.pdbx_strand_id
1 'polypeptide(L)'
;MKNLIILFVIATFFTSCSVTESIVFNNDMSGEYRSSFDLTPLMNYASENSPGANEAFMNEEKVDTTVVFNDLFENYKDSIATLSEAQRSKLENLKGMSMRVHMDVENDVFEIAINKSFKTVSELENINERVDDAMGIAKAIGSNESNVPDNQLDELTKVDKVVYTFKDGTFRRYMPNAVAEQNKTDEHESTVTDKSDFATQFEEMFSSSYYTLVYSFPKRVKSVSNENAIISEDGKKVTYKIGWSDLKQDVTSMNLNIVLED
;
A
#
# COMPACT_ATOMS: atom_id res chain seq x y z
N MET A 1 27.93 22.30 38.01
CA MET A 1 27.59 22.32 36.57
C MET A 1 26.88 21.02 36.26
N LYS A 2 25.59 21.01 36.52
CA LYS A 2 24.68 19.86 36.50
C LYS A 2 23.53 20.39 35.66
N ASN A 3 23.56 20.16 34.35
CA ASN A 3 22.52 20.45 33.34
C ASN A 3 23.12 20.27 31.91
N LEU A 4 23.72 19.11 31.62
CA LEU A 4 24.16 18.78 30.26
C LEU A 4 23.95 17.28 29.95
N ILE A 5 22.82 16.72 30.41
CA ILE A 5 22.35 15.36 30.08
C ILE A 5 20.87 15.43 29.72
N ILE A 6 20.48 16.46 28.98
CA ILE A 6 19.13 16.58 28.41
C ILE A 6 19.33 17.00 26.97
N LEU A 7 18.68 16.29 26.06
CA LEU A 7 18.60 16.56 24.61
C LEU A 7 19.67 15.88 23.72
N PHE A 8 19.94 14.60 23.97
CA PHE A 8 20.46 13.71 22.92
C PHE A 8 19.76 12.34 22.98
N VAL A 9 18.44 12.36 23.05
CA VAL A 9 17.65 11.31 22.36
C VAL A 9 17.21 11.99 21.09
N ILE A 10 18.14 12.00 20.12
CA ILE A 10 17.82 12.12 18.72
C ILE A 10 16.58 11.26 18.52
N ALA A 11 15.50 11.89 18.08
CA ALA A 11 14.38 11.21 17.49
C ALA A 11 14.95 10.41 16.32
N THR A 12 15.32 9.17 16.59
CA THR A 12 15.50 8.15 15.57
C THR A 12 14.11 7.94 14.99
N PHE A 13 13.75 8.78 14.03
CA PHE A 13 12.74 8.47 13.04
C PHE A 13 13.32 7.30 12.23
N PHE A 14 13.22 6.09 12.76
CA PHE A 14 13.31 4.88 11.95
C PHE A 14 12.02 4.84 11.10
N THR A 15 12.00 5.61 10.01
CA THR A 15 10.95 5.57 8.99
C THR A 15 11.17 4.34 8.11
N SER A 16 11.12 3.13 8.68
CA SER A 16 11.03 1.90 7.89
C SER A 16 9.57 1.56 7.55
N CYS A 17 8.77 2.58 7.22
CA CYS A 17 7.39 2.37 6.82
C CYS A 17 7.35 2.14 5.31
N SER A 18 7.18 0.90 4.86
CA SER A 18 7.08 0.62 3.42
C SER A 18 5.67 0.86 2.89
N VAL A 19 4.66 0.44 3.66
CA VAL A 19 3.25 0.53 3.26
C VAL A 19 2.38 0.98 4.43
N THR A 20 1.54 1.97 4.20
CA THR A 20 0.48 2.39 5.13
C THR A 20 -0.87 2.25 4.47
N GLU A 21 -1.73 1.38 5.02
CA GLU A 21 -3.15 1.35 4.72
C GLU A 21 -3.89 2.15 5.79
N SER A 22 -4.73 3.07 5.37
CA SER A 22 -5.51 3.89 6.28
C SER A 22 -6.97 4.02 5.84
N ILE A 23 -7.85 4.08 6.84
CA ILE A 23 -9.27 4.34 6.64
C ILE A 23 -9.70 5.38 7.67
N VAL A 24 -10.25 6.49 7.19
CA VAL A 24 -10.84 7.53 8.04
C VAL A 24 -12.35 7.51 7.85
N PHE A 25 -13.07 7.15 8.92
CA PHE A 25 -14.52 7.08 8.94
C PHE A 25 -15.16 8.41 9.36
N ASN A 26 -16.21 8.77 8.64
CA ASN A 26 -17.14 9.84 8.99
C ASN A 26 -18.21 9.33 9.96
N ASN A 27 -19.02 10.24 10.51
CA ASN A 27 -20.10 9.90 11.46
C ASN A 27 -21.16 8.94 10.90
N ASP A 28 -21.37 8.93 9.58
CA ASP A 28 -22.29 8.03 8.88
C ASP A 28 -21.64 6.72 8.42
N MET A 29 -20.38 6.49 8.83
CA MET A 29 -19.55 5.35 8.43
C MET A 29 -19.20 5.28 6.93
N SER A 30 -19.45 6.36 6.18
CA SER A 30 -18.69 6.65 4.96
C SER A 30 -17.24 7.02 5.31
N GLY A 31 -16.38 7.18 4.31
CA GLY A 31 -15.02 7.59 4.61
C GLY A 31 -14.09 7.66 3.42
N GLU A 32 -12.80 7.70 3.75
CA GLU A 32 -11.70 7.71 2.80
C GLU A 32 -10.75 6.56 3.12
N TYR A 33 -10.53 5.71 2.13
CA TYR A 33 -9.46 4.72 2.11
C TYR A 33 -8.23 5.35 1.45
N ARG A 34 -7.05 5.08 2.00
CA ARG A 34 -5.77 5.45 1.41
C ARG A 34 -4.74 4.34 1.62
N SER A 35 -4.08 3.93 0.52
CA SER A 35 -2.86 3.14 0.56
C SER A 35 -1.68 4.02 0.16
N SER A 36 -0.63 4.05 0.99
CA SER A 36 0.58 4.85 0.77
C SER A 36 1.79 3.93 0.73
N PHE A 37 2.64 4.10 -0.27
CA PHE A 37 3.86 3.35 -0.50
C PHE A 37 5.05 4.32 -0.43
N ASP A 38 5.99 4.04 0.46
CA ASP A 38 7.28 4.74 0.50
C ASP A 38 8.30 3.90 -0.27
N LEU A 39 8.63 4.38 -1.46
CA LEU A 39 9.57 3.79 -2.40
C LEU A 39 10.92 4.49 -2.37
N THR A 40 11.12 5.44 -1.44
CA THR A 40 12.39 6.13 -1.23
C THR A 40 13.55 5.15 -1.02
N PRO A 41 13.42 4.08 -0.21
CA PRO A 41 14.51 3.11 -0.07
C PRO A 41 14.89 2.46 -1.40
N LEU A 42 13.90 2.16 -2.25
CA LEU A 42 14.11 1.58 -3.58
C LEU A 42 14.86 2.54 -4.50
N MET A 43 14.47 3.82 -4.51
CA MET A 43 15.17 4.87 -5.27
C MET A 43 16.62 5.04 -4.82
N ASN A 44 16.86 5.09 -3.51
CA ASN A 44 18.21 5.27 -2.95
C ASN A 44 19.10 4.08 -3.29
N TYR A 45 18.59 2.86 -3.13
CA TYR A 45 19.32 1.66 -3.52
C TYR A 45 19.65 1.64 -5.01
N ALA A 46 18.68 1.97 -5.87
CA ALA A 46 18.91 2.04 -7.31
C ALA A 46 19.98 3.06 -7.67
N SER A 47 19.95 4.24 -7.05
CA SER A 47 20.94 5.30 -7.23
C SER A 47 22.35 4.86 -6.83
N GLU A 48 22.48 4.13 -5.73
CA GLU A 48 23.76 3.63 -5.20
C GLU A 48 24.35 2.49 -6.04
N ASN A 49 23.51 1.60 -6.55
CA ASN A 49 23.94 0.36 -7.21
C ASN A 49 23.93 0.44 -8.74
N SER A 50 23.30 1.46 -9.33
CA SER A 50 23.19 1.60 -10.77
C SER A 50 23.05 3.08 -11.17
N PRO A 51 24.16 3.74 -11.54
CA PRO A 51 24.13 5.12 -12.03
C PRO A 51 23.17 5.26 -13.21
N GLY A 52 22.18 6.14 -13.10
CA GLY A 52 21.11 6.34 -14.10
C GLY A 52 19.86 5.45 -13.90
N ALA A 53 19.80 4.61 -12.87
CA ALA A 53 18.61 3.78 -12.63
C ALA A 53 17.36 4.59 -12.26
N ASN A 54 17.51 5.79 -11.69
CA ASN A 54 16.36 6.67 -11.43
C ASN A 54 15.64 7.07 -12.71
N GLU A 55 16.40 7.28 -13.80
CA GLU A 55 15.87 7.57 -15.13
C GLU A 55 15.08 6.38 -15.70
N ALA A 56 15.32 5.16 -15.20
CA ALA A 56 14.58 3.96 -15.56
C ALA A 56 13.23 3.83 -14.81
N PHE A 57 13.07 4.50 -13.65
CA PHE A 57 11.80 4.54 -12.91
C PHE A 57 10.91 5.69 -13.40
N MET A 58 11.47 6.89 -13.59
CA MET A 58 10.81 8.06 -14.17
C MET A 58 11.85 8.89 -14.93
N ASN A 59 11.51 9.38 -16.13
CA ASN A 59 12.40 10.25 -16.93
C ASN A 59 12.64 11.64 -16.29
N GLU A 60 11.95 11.98 -15.21
CA GLU A 60 12.01 13.28 -14.55
C GLU A 60 12.54 13.11 -13.11
N GLU A 61 13.52 13.93 -12.72
CA GLU A 61 14.08 13.93 -11.36
C GLU A 61 13.11 14.46 -10.29
N LYS A 62 12.02 15.12 -10.71
CA LYS A 62 11.00 15.68 -9.83
C LYS A 62 9.62 15.59 -10.44
N VAL A 63 8.74 14.85 -9.77
CA VAL A 63 7.34 14.66 -10.16
C VAL A 63 6.45 14.91 -8.95
N ASP A 64 5.41 15.72 -9.11
CA ASP A 64 4.31 15.82 -8.15
C ASP A 64 3.01 15.90 -8.92
N THR A 65 2.47 14.72 -9.22
CA THR A 65 1.32 14.58 -10.11
C THR A 65 0.21 13.82 -9.39
N THR A 66 -1.02 14.32 -9.50
CA THR A 66 -2.21 13.60 -9.08
C THR A 66 -3.05 13.21 -10.29
N VAL A 67 -3.26 11.92 -10.46
CA VAL A 67 -4.18 11.34 -11.44
C VAL A 67 -5.52 11.11 -10.76
N VAL A 68 -6.55 11.82 -11.21
CA VAL A 68 -7.95 11.54 -10.87
C VAL A 68 -8.51 10.66 -11.97
N PHE A 69 -8.77 9.38 -11.71
CA PHE A 69 -9.10 8.44 -12.76
C PHE A 69 -10.42 8.78 -13.47
N ASN A 70 -11.39 9.38 -12.77
CA ASN A 70 -12.62 9.88 -13.39
C ASN A 70 -12.33 10.91 -14.47
N ASP A 71 -11.46 11.89 -14.19
CA ASP A 71 -11.08 12.92 -15.15
C ASP A 71 -10.28 12.32 -16.31
N LEU A 72 -9.46 11.29 -16.04
CA LEU A 72 -8.75 10.56 -17.09
C LEU A 72 -9.73 9.91 -18.08
N PHE A 73 -10.82 9.29 -17.61
CA PHE A 73 -11.86 8.73 -18.48
C PHE A 73 -12.55 9.77 -19.35
N GLU A 74 -12.85 10.93 -18.77
CA GLU A 74 -13.53 12.01 -19.47
C GLU A 74 -12.62 12.63 -20.54
N ASN A 75 -11.35 12.89 -20.20
CA ASN A 75 -10.42 13.61 -21.07
C ASN A 75 -9.75 12.74 -22.14
N TYR A 76 -9.58 11.44 -21.89
CA TYR A 76 -8.86 10.52 -22.80
C TYR A 76 -9.76 9.42 -23.38
N LYS A 77 -11.07 9.66 -23.46
CA LYS A 77 -12.08 8.69 -23.91
C LYS A 77 -11.72 7.99 -25.23
N ASP A 78 -11.26 8.74 -26.23
CA ASP A 78 -10.92 8.18 -27.54
C ASP A 78 -9.68 7.28 -27.49
N SER A 79 -8.66 7.67 -26.72
CA SER A 79 -7.45 6.85 -26.50
C SER A 79 -7.74 5.60 -25.68
N ILE A 80 -8.60 5.71 -24.66
CA ILE A 80 -9.04 4.55 -23.87
C ILE A 80 -9.84 3.58 -24.76
N ALA A 81 -10.62 4.12 -25.70
CA ALA A 81 -11.36 3.33 -26.68
C ALA A 81 -10.48 2.63 -27.74
N THR A 82 -9.15 2.81 -27.74
CA THR A 82 -8.22 2.01 -28.56
C THR A 82 -7.52 0.90 -27.78
N LEU A 83 -7.62 0.88 -26.44
CA LEU A 83 -6.98 -0.15 -25.61
C LEU A 83 -7.60 -1.54 -25.81
N SER A 84 -6.87 -2.60 -25.46
CA SER A 84 -7.44 -3.96 -25.41
C SER A 84 -8.53 -4.06 -24.33
N GLU A 85 -9.42 -5.05 -24.44
CA GLU A 85 -10.48 -5.28 -23.45
C GLU A 85 -9.91 -5.48 -22.03
N ALA A 86 -8.81 -6.23 -21.91
CA ALA A 86 -8.11 -6.44 -20.65
C ALA A 86 -7.61 -5.12 -20.03
N GLN A 87 -6.96 -4.26 -20.84
CA GLN A 87 -6.47 -2.95 -20.38
C GLN A 87 -7.62 -2.01 -20.01
N ARG A 88 -8.72 -2.00 -20.77
CA ARG A 88 -9.90 -1.19 -20.43
C ARG A 88 -10.53 -1.64 -19.13
N SER A 89 -10.65 -2.95 -18.91
CA SER A 89 -11.22 -3.51 -17.68
C SER A 89 -10.41 -3.09 -16.44
N LYS A 90 -9.07 -3.22 -16.49
CA LYS A 90 -8.18 -2.73 -15.43
C LYS A 90 -8.36 -1.25 -15.16
N LEU A 91 -8.39 -0.43 -16.22
CA LEU A 91 -8.58 1.01 -16.05
C LEU A 91 -9.94 1.30 -15.40
N GLU A 92 -11.02 0.71 -15.91
CA GLU A 92 -12.40 0.86 -15.43
C GLU A 92 -12.58 0.55 -13.93
N ASN A 93 -11.82 -0.42 -13.40
CA ASN A 93 -11.81 -0.74 -11.96
C ASN A 93 -11.37 0.44 -11.07
N LEU A 94 -10.61 1.39 -11.64
CA LEU A 94 -10.05 2.55 -10.94
C LEU A 94 -11.02 3.74 -10.87
N LYS A 95 -12.23 3.60 -11.42
CA LYS A 95 -13.28 4.63 -11.26
C LYS A 95 -13.52 4.96 -9.78
N GLY A 96 -13.59 6.26 -9.52
CA GLY A 96 -13.75 6.82 -8.18
C GLY A 96 -12.48 6.76 -7.32
N MET A 97 -11.32 6.52 -7.92
CA MET A 97 -10.02 6.56 -7.24
C MET A 97 -9.17 7.74 -7.72
N SER A 98 -8.17 8.07 -6.92
CA SER A 98 -7.09 8.97 -7.31
C SER A 98 -5.75 8.39 -6.91
N MET A 99 -4.70 8.77 -7.63
CA MET A 99 -3.32 8.37 -7.34
C MET A 99 -2.42 9.59 -7.39
N ARG A 100 -1.66 9.83 -6.33
CA ARG A 100 -0.59 10.83 -6.31
C ARG A 100 0.74 10.12 -6.41
N VAL A 101 1.58 10.58 -7.33
CA VAL A 101 3.00 10.19 -7.44
C VAL A 101 3.80 11.42 -7.05
N HIS A 102 4.61 11.29 -6.01
CA HIS A 102 5.52 12.32 -5.54
C HIS A 102 6.95 11.78 -5.53
N MET A 103 7.76 12.24 -6.48
CA MET A 103 9.18 11.94 -6.58
C MET A 103 9.97 13.24 -6.53
N ASP A 104 11.02 13.27 -5.72
CA ASP A 104 11.95 14.38 -5.63
C ASP A 104 13.33 13.80 -5.29
N VAL A 105 14.14 13.57 -6.33
CA VAL A 105 15.47 12.96 -6.19
C VAL A 105 16.41 13.82 -5.35
N GLU A 106 16.29 15.15 -5.43
CA GLU A 106 17.12 16.06 -4.63
C GLU A 106 16.82 15.96 -3.13
N ASN A 107 15.57 15.66 -2.78
CA ASN A 107 15.10 15.61 -1.38
C ASN A 107 14.94 14.19 -0.85
N ASP A 108 15.40 13.17 -1.58
CA ASP A 108 15.25 11.75 -1.25
C ASP A 108 13.78 11.39 -0.92
N VAL A 109 12.86 11.70 -1.84
CA VAL A 109 11.44 11.36 -1.70
C VAL A 109 10.98 10.56 -2.90
N PHE A 110 10.40 9.39 -2.65
CA PHE A 110 9.58 8.70 -3.64
C PHE A 110 8.37 8.05 -2.96
N GLU A 111 7.21 8.67 -3.10
CA GLU A 111 5.96 8.24 -2.50
C GLU A 111 4.87 8.06 -3.56
N ILE A 112 4.09 6.98 -3.43
CA ILE A 112 2.86 6.77 -4.19
C ILE A 112 1.72 6.65 -3.21
N ALA A 113 0.64 7.39 -3.44
CA ALA A 113 -0.55 7.32 -2.61
C ALA A 113 -1.83 7.14 -3.45
N ILE A 114 -2.59 6.11 -3.14
CA ILE A 114 -3.83 5.75 -3.83
C ILE A 114 -5.00 5.96 -2.86
N ASN A 115 -5.99 6.74 -3.28
CA ASN A 115 -7.13 7.12 -2.43
C ASN A 115 -8.46 6.71 -3.07
N LYS A 116 -9.41 6.32 -2.23
CA LYS A 116 -10.79 6.02 -2.62
C LYS A 116 -11.76 6.50 -1.55
N SER A 117 -12.67 7.39 -1.92
CA SER A 117 -13.84 7.68 -1.09
C SER A 117 -14.86 6.55 -1.20
N PHE A 118 -15.54 6.22 -0.11
CA PHE A 118 -16.59 5.19 -0.06
C PHE A 118 -17.78 5.68 0.77
N LYS A 119 -19.00 5.28 0.40
CA LYS A 119 -20.20 5.56 1.21
C LYS A 119 -20.49 4.43 2.17
N THR A 120 -20.22 3.19 1.75
CA THR A 120 -20.32 2.01 2.60
C THR A 120 -19.03 1.19 2.52
N VAL A 121 -18.70 0.51 3.62
CA VAL A 121 -17.47 -0.31 3.71
C VAL A 121 -17.41 -1.41 2.64
N SER A 122 -18.55 -1.90 2.15
CA SER A 122 -18.61 -2.88 1.06
C SER A 122 -18.05 -2.34 -0.27
N GLU A 123 -18.00 -1.02 -0.48
CA GLU A 123 -17.37 -0.44 -1.68
C GLU A 123 -15.84 -0.59 -1.69
N LEU A 124 -15.24 -1.00 -0.55
CA LEU A 124 -13.83 -1.37 -0.45
C LEU A 124 -13.59 -2.85 -0.77
N GLU A 125 -14.60 -3.59 -1.22
CA GLU A 125 -14.38 -4.94 -1.74
C GLU A 125 -13.39 -4.92 -2.92
N ASN A 126 -12.43 -5.85 -2.87
CA ASN A 126 -11.34 -5.97 -3.85
C ASN A 126 -10.51 -4.68 -4.00
N ILE A 127 -10.46 -3.83 -2.97
CA ILE A 127 -9.65 -2.60 -3.02
C ILE A 127 -8.16 -2.90 -3.25
N ASN A 128 -7.67 -4.05 -2.79
CA ASN A 128 -6.32 -4.53 -3.05
C ASN A 128 -6.06 -4.71 -4.56
N GLU A 129 -6.96 -5.37 -5.30
CA GLU A 129 -6.83 -5.57 -6.75
C GLU A 129 -6.80 -4.22 -7.49
N ARG A 130 -7.58 -3.24 -7.03
CA ARG A 130 -7.59 -1.90 -7.63
C ARG A 130 -6.34 -1.08 -7.31
N VAL A 131 -5.78 -1.27 -6.11
CA VAL A 131 -4.49 -0.66 -5.75
C VAL A 131 -3.39 -1.23 -6.64
N ASP A 132 -3.42 -2.54 -6.91
CA ASP A 132 -2.47 -3.21 -7.82
C ASP A 132 -2.63 -2.69 -9.26
N ASP A 133 -3.86 -2.58 -9.77
CA ASP A 133 -4.14 -2.00 -11.09
C ASP A 133 -3.64 -0.54 -11.20
N ALA A 134 -3.81 0.27 -10.15
CA ALA A 134 -3.31 1.65 -10.12
C ALA A 134 -1.79 1.72 -10.11
N MET A 135 -1.13 0.84 -9.35
CA MET A 135 0.34 0.73 -9.32
C MET A 135 0.90 0.33 -10.69
N GLY A 136 0.23 -0.59 -11.39
CA GLY A 136 0.58 -0.95 -12.77
C GLY A 136 0.53 0.24 -13.73
N ILE A 137 -0.42 1.17 -13.54
CA ILE A 137 -0.47 2.42 -14.31
C ILE A 137 0.66 3.37 -13.92
N ALA A 138 0.98 3.51 -12.63
CA ALA A 138 2.11 4.35 -12.19
C ALA A 138 3.41 3.92 -12.88
N LYS A 139 3.66 2.60 -12.95
CA LYS A 139 4.79 2.01 -13.68
C LYS A 139 4.79 2.42 -15.16
N ALA A 140 3.64 2.31 -15.83
CA ALA A 140 3.51 2.66 -17.25
C ALA A 140 3.73 4.16 -17.52
N ILE A 141 3.35 5.04 -16.60
CA ILE A 141 3.60 6.50 -16.72
C ILE A 141 5.10 6.81 -16.62
N GLY A 142 5.83 6.10 -15.75
CA GLY A 142 7.27 6.28 -15.60
C GLY A 142 8.12 5.64 -16.68
N SER A 143 7.60 4.59 -17.31
CA SER A 143 8.33 3.71 -18.22
C SER A 143 8.03 4.03 -19.68
N ASN A 144 8.36 5.24 -20.16
CA ASN A 144 8.25 5.50 -21.60
C ASN A 144 9.24 4.66 -22.44
N GLU A 145 10.25 4.01 -21.85
CA GLU A 145 11.14 3.02 -22.52
C GLU A 145 11.78 1.98 -21.56
N SER A 146 11.16 1.62 -20.43
CA SER A 146 11.86 0.79 -19.42
C SER A 146 11.73 -0.72 -19.70
N ASN A 147 12.88 -1.38 -19.90
CA ASN A 147 13.06 -2.85 -20.02
C ASN A 147 12.76 -3.62 -18.70
N VAL A 148 11.91 -3.10 -17.81
CA VAL A 148 11.56 -3.78 -16.55
C VAL A 148 10.53 -4.87 -16.86
N PRO A 149 10.87 -6.16 -16.72
CA PRO A 149 9.96 -7.24 -17.04
C PRO A 149 8.65 -7.12 -16.27
N ASP A 150 7.53 -7.33 -16.97
CA ASP A 150 6.19 -7.01 -16.46
C ASP A 150 5.87 -7.70 -15.14
N ASN A 151 6.43 -8.89 -14.96
CA ASN A 151 6.25 -9.84 -13.87
C ASN A 151 7.01 -9.53 -12.56
N GLN A 152 8.03 -8.66 -12.55
CA GLN A 152 8.88 -8.52 -11.36
C GLN A 152 8.30 -7.62 -10.25
N LEU A 153 7.49 -6.62 -10.60
CA LEU A 153 6.83 -5.76 -9.60
C LEU A 153 5.48 -6.33 -9.17
N ASP A 154 4.79 -7.02 -10.08
CA ASP A 154 3.51 -7.70 -9.82
C ASP A 154 3.63 -8.72 -8.69
N GLU A 155 4.72 -9.50 -8.60
CA GLU A 155 4.95 -10.43 -7.48
C GLU A 155 5.13 -9.73 -6.12
N LEU A 156 5.55 -8.46 -6.13
CA LEU A 156 5.92 -7.71 -4.93
C LEU A 156 4.77 -6.84 -4.41
N THR A 157 3.91 -6.39 -5.32
CA THR A 157 2.75 -5.55 -4.98
C THR A 157 1.47 -6.34 -4.87
N LYS A 158 1.40 -7.59 -5.36
CA LYS A 158 0.20 -8.41 -5.26
C LYS A 158 -0.21 -8.57 -3.80
N VAL A 159 -1.29 -7.89 -3.45
CA VAL A 159 -1.89 -8.02 -2.13
C VAL A 159 -3.05 -9.00 -2.27
N ASP A 160 -3.01 -10.07 -1.48
CA ASP A 160 -4.10 -11.03 -1.36
C ASP A 160 -5.45 -10.35 -1.10
N LYS A 161 -6.55 -11.00 -1.49
CA LYS A 161 -7.89 -10.43 -1.33
C LYS A 161 -8.17 -10.09 0.14
N VAL A 162 -8.50 -8.82 0.39
CA VAL A 162 -8.94 -8.33 1.70
C VAL A 162 -10.41 -7.92 1.63
N VAL A 163 -11.16 -8.28 2.67
CA VAL A 163 -12.56 -7.92 2.82
C VAL A 163 -12.75 -7.09 4.08
N TYR A 164 -13.55 -6.03 3.93
CA TYR A 164 -13.94 -5.15 5.03
C TYR A 164 -15.42 -5.28 5.30
N THR A 165 -15.79 -5.30 6.58
CA THR A 165 -17.20 -5.27 6.99
C THR A 165 -17.40 -4.34 8.18
N PHE A 166 -18.58 -3.75 8.30
CA PHE A 166 -19.02 -3.04 9.49
C PHE A 166 -20.42 -3.48 9.85
N LYS A 167 -20.58 -4.16 10.99
CA LYS A 167 -21.87 -4.69 11.45
C LYS A 167 -21.92 -4.69 12.97
N ASP A 168 -23.05 -4.29 13.54
CA ASP A 168 -23.32 -4.32 14.99
C ASP A 168 -22.19 -3.65 15.81
N GLY A 169 -21.77 -2.45 15.37
CA GLY A 169 -20.69 -1.69 16.03
C GLY A 169 -19.28 -2.27 15.84
N THR A 170 -19.12 -3.31 15.02
CA THR A 170 -17.85 -4.00 14.81
C THR A 170 -17.35 -3.81 13.39
N PHE A 171 -16.18 -3.20 13.25
CA PHE A 171 -15.41 -3.17 12.01
C PHE A 171 -14.52 -4.40 11.92
N ARG A 172 -14.46 -5.03 10.75
CA ARG A 172 -13.59 -6.20 10.51
C ARG A 172 -12.84 -6.02 9.22
N ARG A 173 -11.54 -6.32 9.25
CA ARG A 173 -10.68 -6.58 8.11
C ARG A 173 -10.28 -8.04 8.16
N TYR A 174 -10.53 -8.78 7.09
CA TYR A 174 -10.12 -10.18 7.03
C TYR A 174 -9.83 -10.66 5.62
N MET A 175 -9.01 -11.70 5.53
CA MET A 175 -8.64 -12.36 4.27
C MET A 175 -9.45 -13.66 4.13
N PRO A 176 -10.46 -13.73 3.25
CA PRO A 176 -11.40 -14.85 3.18
C PRO A 176 -10.74 -16.17 2.75
N ASN A 177 -9.68 -16.12 1.95
CA ASN A 177 -9.08 -17.29 1.30
C ASN A 177 -7.72 -17.71 1.85
N ALA A 178 -7.23 -17.07 2.92
CA ALA A 178 -5.86 -17.25 3.38
C ALA A 178 -5.49 -18.72 3.71
N VAL A 179 -6.44 -19.52 4.19
CA VAL A 179 -6.23 -20.96 4.47
C VAL A 179 -6.14 -21.79 3.18
N ALA A 180 -6.88 -21.43 2.14
CA ALA A 180 -6.86 -22.15 0.86
C ALA A 180 -5.63 -21.79 0.01
N GLU A 181 -5.06 -20.61 0.21
CA GLU A 181 -3.87 -20.15 -0.51
C GLU A 181 -2.58 -20.61 0.16
N GLN A 182 -2.49 -20.67 1.50
CA GLN A 182 -1.36 -21.33 2.19
C GLN A 182 -1.16 -22.79 1.72
N ASN A 183 -2.24 -23.56 1.55
CA ASN A 183 -2.16 -24.93 1.04
C ASN A 183 -1.82 -25.02 -0.47
N LYS A 184 -2.01 -23.94 -1.23
CA LYS A 184 -1.57 -23.86 -2.63
C LYS A 184 -0.12 -23.40 -2.76
N THR A 185 0.40 -22.65 -1.79
CA THR A 185 1.82 -22.33 -1.69
C THR A 185 2.63 -23.58 -1.30
N ASP A 186 2.03 -24.55 -0.60
CA ASP A 186 2.66 -25.85 -0.34
C ASP A 186 2.65 -26.80 -1.56
N GLU A 187 1.66 -26.72 -2.46
CA GLU A 187 1.63 -27.48 -3.73
C GLU A 187 2.35 -26.76 -4.88
N HIS A 188 2.57 -25.46 -4.75
CA HIS A 188 3.65 -24.75 -5.42
C HIS A 188 4.86 -24.69 -4.48
N GLU A 189 5.45 -25.87 -4.20
CA GLU A 189 6.90 -26.00 -4.41
C GLU A 189 7.15 -25.41 -5.80
N SER A 190 7.35 -24.10 -5.80
CA SER A 190 7.93 -23.38 -6.89
C SER A 190 9.21 -24.16 -7.08
N THR A 191 9.23 -24.96 -8.14
CA THR A 191 10.48 -25.43 -8.73
C THR A 191 11.44 -24.29 -8.56
N VAL A 192 12.59 -24.53 -7.93
CA VAL A 192 13.68 -23.57 -7.82
C VAL A 192 13.99 -23.07 -9.24
N THR A 193 13.26 -22.06 -9.68
CA THR A 193 13.40 -21.35 -10.93
C THR A 193 13.73 -19.95 -10.46
N ASP A 194 15.03 -19.71 -10.39
CA ASP A 194 15.69 -18.43 -10.12
C ASP A 194 14.75 -17.31 -9.68
N LYS A 195 14.64 -17.10 -8.36
CA LYS A 195 14.26 -15.76 -7.88
C LYS A 195 15.19 -14.79 -8.58
N SER A 196 14.64 -13.83 -9.32
CA SER A 196 15.48 -12.81 -9.95
C SER A 196 16.34 -12.12 -8.87
N ASP A 197 17.53 -11.69 -9.24
CA ASP A 197 18.42 -10.94 -8.34
C ASP A 197 17.67 -9.73 -7.73
N PHE A 198 16.78 -9.11 -8.51
CA PHE A 198 15.91 -8.02 -8.06
C PHE A 198 14.92 -8.44 -6.98
N ALA A 199 14.23 -9.57 -7.13
CA ALA A 199 13.28 -10.05 -6.10
C ALA A 199 14.00 -10.33 -4.78
N THR A 200 15.18 -10.95 -4.82
CA THR A 200 15.98 -11.22 -3.62
C THR A 200 16.46 -9.92 -2.95
N GLN A 201 16.94 -8.96 -3.73
CA GLN A 201 17.38 -7.65 -3.23
C GLN A 201 16.21 -6.85 -2.64
N PHE A 202 15.06 -6.84 -3.31
CA PHE A 202 13.85 -6.21 -2.78
C PHE A 202 13.42 -6.87 -1.47
N GLU A 203 13.44 -8.20 -1.38
CA GLU A 203 13.14 -8.90 -0.13
C GLU A 203 14.09 -8.50 1.01
N GLU A 204 15.39 -8.36 0.74
CA GLU A 204 16.37 -7.91 1.72
C GLU A 204 16.11 -6.47 2.17
N MET A 205 15.84 -5.56 1.24
CA MET A 205 15.54 -4.16 1.53
C MET A 205 14.29 -3.99 2.40
N PHE A 206 13.22 -4.72 2.07
CA PHE A 206 11.94 -4.62 2.76
C PHE A 206 11.83 -5.55 3.98
N SER A 207 12.83 -6.41 4.24
CA SER A 207 12.83 -7.34 5.38
C SER A 207 12.70 -6.65 6.74
N SER A 208 13.23 -5.42 6.86
CA SER A 208 13.15 -4.59 8.07
C SER A 208 12.02 -3.54 8.02
N SER A 209 11.22 -3.56 6.95
CA SER A 209 10.10 -2.67 6.75
C SER A 209 8.82 -3.20 7.37
N TYR A 210 7.83 -2.33 7.47
CA TYR A 210 6.57 -2.63 8.12
C TYR A 210 5.36 -2.25 7.25
N TYR A 211 4.33 -3.08 7.33
CA TYR A 211 2.98 -2.72 6.94
C TYR A 211 2.27 -2.07 8.14
N THR A 212 1.71 -0.88 7.95
CA THR A 212 0.98 -0.18 9.01
C THR A 212 -0.49 -0.03 8.65
N LEU A 213 -1.38 -0.53 9.52
CA LEU A 213 -2.82 -0.30 9.47
C LEU A 213 -3.18 0.88 10.36
N VAL A 214 -3.86 1.88 9.82
CA VAL A 214 -4.28 3.09 10.55
C VAL A 214 -5.75 3.37 10.33
N TYR A 215 -6.60 3.04 11.30
CA TYR A 215 -8.04 3.26 11.19
C TYR A 215 -8.52 4.30 12.19
N SER A 216 -9.20 5.32 11.69
CA SER A 216 -9.77 6.42 12.51
C SER A 216 -11.28 6.35 12.47
N PHE A 217 -11.91 6.27 13.65
CA PHE A 217 -13.35 6.09 13.83
C PHE A 217 -14.00 7.34 14.45
N PRO A 218 -15.27 7.64 14.14
CA PRO A 218 -16.00 8.73 14.78
C PRO A 218 -16.29 8.44 16.27
N LYS A 219 -16.46 7.16 16.62
CA LYS A 219 -16.69 6.65 17.97
C LYS A 219 -15.40 6.08 18.58
N ARG A 220 -15.37 6.02 19.91
CA ARG A 220 -14.25 5.38 20.61
C ARG A 220 -14.24 3.88 20.36
N VAL A 221 -13.05 3.31 20.37
CA VAL A 221 -12.77 1.89 20.25
C VAL A 221 -12.86 1.26 21.63
N LYS A 222 -13.73 0.26 21.76
CA LYS A 222 -13.92 -0.56 22.95
C LYS A 222 -12.87 -1.66 23.06
N SER A 223 -12.57 -2.33 21.94
CA SER A 223 -11.55 -3.37 21.87
C SER A 223 -11.03 -3.61 20.47
N VAL A 224 -9.84 -4.18 20.38
CA VAL A 224 -9.21 -4.66 19.14
C VAL A 224 -8.77 -6.11 19.37
N SER A 225 -8.93 -6.97 18.37
CA SER A 225 -8.62 -8.41 18.48
C SER A 225 -7.12 -8.73 18.57
N ASN A 226 -6.25 -7.78 18.24
CA ASN A 226 -4.80 -7.96 18.23
C ASN A 226 -4.17 -7.14 19.35
N GLU A 227 -3.41 -7.80 20.23
CA GLU A 227 -2.80 -7.19 21.42
C GLU A 227 -1.67 -6.20 21.07
N ASN A 228 -1.08 -6.32 19.88
CA ASN A 228 -0.04 -5.41 19.39
C ASN A 228 -0.62 -4.16 18.72
N ALA A 229 -1.94 -4.06 18.59
CA ALA A 229 -2.60 -2.86 18.09
C ALA A 229 -2.68 -1.79 19.18
N ILE A 230 -2.35 -0.56 18.81
CA ILE A 230 -2.35 0.61 19.70
C ILE A 230 -3.62 1.41 19.46
N ILE A 231 -4.34 1.73 20.55
CA ILE A 231 -5.46 2.67 20.53
C ILE A 231 -4.94 4.04 20.97
N SER A 232 -5.26 5.11 20.24
CA SER A 232 -4.89 6.49 20.60
C SER A 232 -5.50 6.96 21.92
N GLU A 233 -4.95 8.03 22.50
CA GLU A 233 -5.43 8.61 23.76
C GLU A 233 -6.91 9.03 23.71
N ASP A 234 -7.34 9.59 22.58
CA ASP A 234 -8.74 9.96 22.34
C ASP A 234 -9.65 8.76 22.06
N GLY A 235 -9.09 7.55 22.02
CA GLY A 235 -9.79 6.30 21.80
C GLY A 235 -10.28 6.10 20.37
N LYS A 236 -9.98 6.98 19.42
CA LYS A 236 -10.62 7.01 18.10
C LYS A 236 -9.76 6.47 16.97
N LYS A 237 -8.49 6.18 17.22
CA LYS A 237 -7.56 5.67 16.21
C LYS A 237 -6.97 4.34 16.66
N VAL A 238 -6.97 3.37 15.76
CA VAL A 238 -6.23 2.11 15.90
C VAL A 238 -5.03 2.15 14.97
N THR A 239 -3.85 1.83 15.49
CA THR A 239 -2.63 1.66 14.72
C THR A 239 -2.06 0.28 14.98
N TYR A 240 -1.86 -0.51 13.93
CA TYR A 240 -1.25 -1.82 14.03
C TYR A 240 -0.12 -1.95 13.01
N LYS A 241 1.10 -2.17 13.51
CA LYS A 241 2.32 -2.23 12.72
C LYS A 241 2.80 -3.69 12.66
N ILE A 242 2.88 -4.25 11.46
CA ILE A 242 3.28 -5.64 11.22
C ILE A 242 4.60 -5.66 10.46
N GLY A 243 5.57 -6.46 10.92
CA GLY A 243 6.83 -6.64 10.20
C GLY A 243 6.61 -7.42 8.90
N TRP A 244 7.33 -7.07 7.84
CA TRP A 244 7.23 -7.77 6.56
C TRP A 244 7.55 -9.26 6.67
N SER A 245 8.49 -9.63 7.57
CA SER A 245 8.81 -11.02 7.90
C SER A 245 7.62 -11.81 8.43
N ASP A 246 6.79 -11.18 9.26
CA ASP A 246 5.67 -11.82 9.93
C ASP A 246 4.52 -12.03 8.94
N LEU A 247 4.32 -11.06 8.04
CA LEU A 247 3.34 -11.17 6.94
C LEU A 247 3.63 -12.33 6.00
N LYS A 248 4.91 -12.59 5.69
CA LYS A 248 5.29 -13.72 4.85
C LYS A 248 5.00 -15.07 5.51
N GLN A 249 5.15 -15.15 6.83
CA GLN A 249 4.88 -16.39 7.58
C GLN A 249 3.38 -16.61 7.74
N ASP A 250 2.64 -15.54 8.02
CA ASP A 250 1.20 -15.59 8.20
C ASP A 250 0.54 -14.31 7.69
N VAL A 251 -0.02 -14.39 6.48
CA VAL A 251 -0.77 -13.28 5.87
C VAL A 251 -2.00 -12.91 6.69
N THR A 252 -2.57 -13.85 7.45
CA THR A 252 -3.76 -13.60 8.30
C THR A 252 -3.45 -12.77 9.54
N SER A 253 -2.17 -12.55 9.84
CA SER A 253 -1.73 -11.69 10.96
C SER A 253 -2.26 -10.25 10.85
N MET A 254 -2.70 -9.84 9.65
CA MET A 254 -3.34 -8.54 9.40
C MET A 254 -4.87 -8.52 9.62
N ASN A 255 -5.47 -9.64 10.02
CA ASN A 255 -6.89 -9.69 10.33
C ASN A 255 -7.15 -8.92 11.62
N LEU A 256 -8.13 -8.01 11.59
CA LEU A 256 -8.51 -7.19 12.74
C LEU A 256 -10.02 -7.20 12.91
N ASN A 257 -10.47 -7.39 14.15
CA ASN A 257 -11.81 -7.05 14.59
C ASN A 257 -11.71 -5.89 15.58
N ILE A 258 -12.43 -4.82 15.31
CA ILE A 258 -12.44 -3.59 16.10
C ILE A 258 -13.87 -3.33 16.53
N VAL A 259 -14.12 -3.36 17.83
CA VAL A 259 -15.44 -3.11 18.41
C VAL A 259 -15.48 -1.65 18.87
N LEU A 260 -16.47 -0.90 18.41
CA LEU A 260 -16.71 0.48 18.83
C LEU A 260 -17.64 0.52 20.04
N GLU A 261 -17.58 1.62 20.78
CA GLU A 261 -18.58 1.95 21.80
C GLU A 261 -19.94 2.27 21.15
N ASP A 262 -21.01 2.07 21.94
CA ASP A 262 -22.40 2.33 21.53
C ASP A 262 -22.71 3.82 21.31
#